data_AF-A0A3C1PBJ0-F1
#
_entry.id   AF-A0A3C1PBJ0-F1
#
_cell.length_a   1.000
_cell.length_b   1.000
_cell.length_c   1.000
_cell.angle_alpha   90.00
_cell.angle_beta   90.00
_cell.angle_gamma   90.00
#
_symmetry.space_group_name_H-M   'P 1'
#
loop_
_entity.id
_entity.type
_entity.pdbx_description
1 polymer ?
#
loop_
_entity_poly.entity_id
_entity_poly.type
_entity_poly.pdbx_seq_one_letter_code
_entity_poly.pdbx_strand_id
1 'polypeptide(L)' 'MITQLPEIKNEQLRQQALTHRSYLNEHPNAGEDNERLEFLGDAV' A
#
# COMPACT_ATOMS: atom_id res chain seq x y z
N MET A 1 25.83 6.77 -1.72
CA MET A 1 25.37 5.57 -0.98
C MET A 1 23.95 5.30 -1.44
N ILE A 2 23.67 4.08 -1.92
CA ILE A 2 22.29 3.68 -2.26
C ILE A 2 21.68 3.14 -0.98
N THR A 3 20.67 3.84 -0.45
CA THR A 3 19.95 3.38 0.74
C THR A 3 18.94 2.33 0.30
N GLN A 4 19.09 1.11 0.80
CA GLN A 4 18.12 0.04 0.55
C GLN A 4 16.90 0.26 1.45
N LEU A 5 15.70 0.24 0.86
CA LEU A 5 14.44 0.31 1.60
C LEU A 5 14.19 -0.99 2.36
N PRO A 6 13.54 -0.93 3.54
CA PRO A 6 13.08 -2.12 4.24
C PRO A 6 12.14 -2.97 3.36
N GLU A 7 12.24 -4.28 3.46
CA GLU A 7 11.38 -5.20 2.72
C GLU A 7 10.03 -5.38 3.42
N ILE A 8 8.93 -5.26 2.67
CA ILE A 8 7.60 -5.68 3.09
C ILE A 8 7.42 -7.16 2.73
N LYS A 9 7.60 -8.04 3.72
CA LYS A 9 7.55 -9.51 3.52
C LYS A 9 6.17 -10.05 3.16
N ASN A 10 5.10 -9.39 3.61
CA ASN A 10 3.74 -9.78 3.26
C ASN A 10 3.37 -9.18 1.90
N GLU A 11 3.25 -10.05 0.90
CA GLU A 11 2.96 -9.63 -0.47
C GLU A 11 1.59 -8.95 -0.62
N GLN A 12 0.57 -9.39 0.14
CA GLN A 12 -0.74 -8.73 0.13
C GLN A 12 -0.65 -7.31 0.70
N LEU A 13 0.08 -7.13 1.79
CA LEU A 13 0.31 -5.81 2.38
C LEU A 13 1.08 -4.89 1.43
N ARG A 14 2.07 -5.44 0.71
CA ARG A 14 2.81 -4.69 -0.31
C ARG A 14 1.90 -4.25 -1.45
N GLN A 15 1.02 -5.13 -1.94
CA GLN A 15 0.06 -4.77 -2.98
C GLN A 15 -0.95 -3.74 -2.50
N GLN A 16 -1.47 -3.88 -1.27
CA GLN A 16 -2.36 -2.90 -0.67
C GLN A 16 -1.68 -1.52 -0.57
N ALA A 17 -0.44 -1.44 -0.09
CA ALA A 17 0.31 -0.19 0.01
C ALA A 17 0.48 0.54 -1.33
N LEU A 18 0.44 -0.22 -2.44
CA LEU A 18 0.55 0.29 -3.81
C LEU A 18 -0.80 0.49 -4.52
N THR A 19 -1.91 0.23 -3.83
CA THR A 19 -3.25 0.32 -4.40
C THR A 19 -3.92 1.62 -3.99
N HIS A 20 -4.00 2.59 -4.91
CA HIS A 20 -4.71 3.84 -4.66
C HIS A 20 -6.23 3.66 -4.80
N ARG A 21 -7.01 4.49 -4.09
CA ARG A 21 -8.47 4.43 -4.10
C ARG A 21 -9.12 4.57 -5.48
N SER A 22 -8.55 5.39 -6.37
CA SER A 22 -9.06 5.48 -7.75
C SER A 22 -8.96 4.16 -8.51
N TYR A 23 -7.89 3.39 -8.29
CA TYR A 23 -7.73 2.08 -8.92
C TYR A 23 -8.78 1.09 -8.41
N LEU A 24 -9.03 1.10 -7.10
CA LEU A 24 -10.06 0.26 -6.47
C LEU A 24 -11.47 0.62 -6.97
N ASN A 25 -11.75 1.90 -7.20
CA ASN A 25 -13.04 2.34 -7.75
C ASN A 25 -13.29 1.78 -9.15
N GLU A 26 -12.25 1.62 -9.97
CA GLU A 26 -12.32 1.02 -11.31
C GLU A 26 -12.31 -0.51 -11.27
N HIS A 27 -11.74 -1.10 -10.20
CA HIS A 27 -11.57 -2.54 -10.03
C HIS A 27 -12.07 -3.00 -8.64
N PRO A 28 -13.40 -3.13 -8.43
CA PRO A 28 -13.98 -3.37 -7.10
C PRO A 28 -13.52 -4.67 -6.41
N ASN A 29 -12.98 -5.62 -7.19
CA ASN A 29 -12.47 -6.90 -6.69
C ASN A 29 -10.95 -6.89 -6.44
N ALA A 30 -10.28 -5.74 -6.53
CA ALA A 30 -8.83 -5.61 -6.35
C ALA A 30 -8.37 -5.67 -4.88
N GLY A 31 -9.30 -5.69 -3.92
CA GLY A 31 -8.99 -5.79 -2.49
C GLY A 31 -9.19 -4.47 -1.74
N GLU A 32 -8.19 -4.06 -0.96
CA GLU A 32 -8.21 -2.83 -0.17
C GLU A 32 -7.28 -1.78 -0.77
N ASP A 33 -7.61 -0.49 -0.58
CA ASP A 33 -6.72 0.62 -0.90
C ASP A 33 -5.72 0.92 0.22
N ASN A 34 -4.84 1.87 -0.04
CA ASN A 34 -3.74 2.26 0.82
C ASN A 34 -4.08 3.35 1.86
N GLU A 35 -5.29 3.92 1.90
CA GLU A 35 -5.57 5.12 2.72
C GLU A 35 -5.28 4.90 4.21
N ARG A 36 -5.58 3.70 4.74
CA ARG A 36 -5.31 3.35 6.13
C ARG A 36 -3.81 3.17 6.41
N LEU A 37 -3.07 2.65 5.43
CA LEU A 37 -1.63 2.46 5.54
C LEU A 37 -0.88 3.79 5.43
N GLU A 38 -1.35 4.68 4.55
CA GLU A 38 -0.87 6.06 4.45
C GLU A 38 -1.07 6.80 5.77
N PHE A 39 -2.28 6.77 6.33
CA PHE A 39 -2.57 7.39 7.64
C PHE A 39 -1.66 6.87 8.76
N LEU A 40 -1.41 5.55 8.79
CA LEU A 40 -0.49 4.96 9.77
C LEU A 40 0.96 5.39 9.51
N GLY A 41 1.39 5.42 8.25
CA GLY A 41 2.74 5.79 7.85
C GLY A 41 3.09 7.24 8.16
N ASP A 42 2.11 8.15 8.10
CA ASP A 42 2.29 9.55 8.51
C ASP A 42 2.46 9.71 10.02
N ALA A 43 1.94 8.77 10.82
CA ALA A 43 1.98 8.83 12.27
C ALA A 43 3.22 8.19 12.92
N VAL A 44 3.99 7.39 12.17
CA VAL A 44 5.16 6.63 12.63
C VAL A 44 6.46 7.34 12.26
#